data_AF-A0A519MH28-F1
#
_entry.id   AF-A0A519MH28-F1
#
_cell.length_a   1.000
_cell.length_b   1.000
_cell.length_c   1.000
_cell.angle_alpha   90.00
_cell.angle_beta   90.00
_cell.angle_gamma   90.00
#
_symmetry.space_group_name_H-M   'P 1'
#
loop_
_entity.id
_entity.type
_entity.pdbx_description
1 polymer ?
#
loop_
_entity_poly.entity_id
_entity_poly.type
_entity_poly.pdbx_seq_one_letter_code
_entity_poly.pdbx_strand_id
1 'polypeptide(L)'
;DTLAFLSSRYPVVAVSNGNADIHKVGIGHYFKDSLSASVLGVAKPDARIFQAAAQAVQVQPHEVLHVGDDATLDARGAMDAGMQAVWLNPAEAAWPYDTPPHATVSSLTELCRLLA
;
A
#
# COMPACT_ATOMS: atom_id res chain seq x y z
N ASP A 1 10.33 8.17 -11.05
CA ASP A 1 11.11 6.92 -11.23
C ASP A 1 10.47 5.71 -10.56
N THR A 2 10.25 5.72 -9.24
CA THR A 2 9.63 4.57 -8.53
C THR A 2 8.27 4.16 -9.10
N LEU A 3 7.33 5.09 -9.24
CA LEU A 3 6.00 4.74 -9.78
C LEU A 3 6.07 4.16 -11.19
N ALA A 4 6.95 4.70 -12.04
CA ALA A 4 7.15 4.17 -13.39
C ALA A 4 7.74 2.75 -13.36
N PHE A 5 8.70 2.48 -12.48
CA PHE A 5 9.26 1.14 -12.28
C PHE A 5 8.17 0.15 -11.84
N LEU A 6 7.42 0.49 -10.79
CA LEU A 6 6.38 -0.38 -10.23
C LEU A 6 5.24 -0.59 -11.23
N SER A 7 4.70 0.47 -11.83
CA SER A 7 3.56 0.36 -12.75
C SER A 7 3.90 -0.37 -14.04
N SER A 8 5.17 -0.44 -14.42
CA SER A 8 5.63 -1.24 -15.56
C SER A 8 5.66 -2.74 -15.29
N ARG A 9 5.63 -3.15 -14.01
CA ARG A 9 5.79 -4.55 -13.56
C ARG A 9 4.53 -5.10 -12.88
N TYR A 10 3.76 -4.24 -12.21
CA TYR A 10 2.62 -4.62 -11.38
C TYR A 10 1.44 -3.66 -11.60
N PRO A 11 0.18 -4.14 -11.48
CA PRO A 11 -0.97 -3.26 -11.26
C PRO A 11 -0.78 -2.50 -9.95
N VAL A 12 -0.91 -1.17 -9.98
CA VAL A 12 -0.76 -0.31 -8.79
C VAL A 12 -2.12 0.29 -8.45
N VAL A 13 -2.52 0.21 -7.18
CA VAL A 13 -3.76 0.80 -6.65
C VAL A 13 -3.41 1.75 -5.52
N ALA A 14 -3.97 2.95 -5.54
CA ALA A 14 -3.82 3.90 -4.43
C ALA A 14 -4.88 3.61 -3.36
N VAL A 15 -4.47 3.60 -2.07
CA VAL A 15 -5.38 3.40 -0.93
C VAL A 15 -5.09 4.44 0.14
N SER A 16 -6.05 5.33 0.42
CA SER A 16 -5.86 6.46 1.35
C SER A 16 -7.01 6.65 2.33
N ASN A 17 -6.70 6.99 3.58
CA ASN A 17 -7.70 7.48 4.54
C ASN A 17 -8.02 8.97 4.33
N GLY A 18 -7.18 9.68 3.56
CA GLY A 18 -7.33 11.11 3.30
C GLY A 18 -8.15 11.42 2.04
N ASN A 19 -8.10 12.68 1.63
CA ASN A 19 -8.78 13.22 0.45
C ASN A 19 -7.83 13.43 -0.75
N ALA A 20 -6.66 12.79 -0.73
CA ALA A 20 -5.67 12.90 -1.79
C ALA A 20 -6.23 12.36 -3.12
N ASP A 21 -6.07 13.15 -4.17
CA ASP A 21 -6.56 12.85 -5.52
C ASP A 21 -5.37 12.70 -6.47
N ILE A 22 -5.12 11.48 -6.91
CA ILE A 22 -3.98 11.14 -7.78
C ILE A 22 -4.05 11.81 -9.16
N HIS A 23 -5.24 12.19 -9.62
CA HIS A 23 -5.41 12.88 -10.89
C HIS A 23 -5.06 14.36 -10.78
N LYS A 24 -5.37 15.01 -9.65
CA LYS A 24 -4.95 16.40 -9.39
C LYS A 24 -3.44 16.55 -9.24
N VAL A 25 -2.78 15.51 -8.73
CA VAL A 25 -1.31 15.48 -8.58
C VAL A 25 -0.60 15.10 -9.89
N GLY A 26 -1.34 14.68 -10.92
CA GLY A 26 -0.78 14.34 -12.23
C GLY A 26 -0.03 13.01 -12.28
N ILE A 27 -0.29 12.11 -11.32
CA ILE A 27 0.31 10.76 -11.25
C ILE A 27 -0.69 9.65 -11.55
N GLY A 28 -1.95 10.01 -11.85
CA GLY A 28 -3.05 9.06 -12.02
C GLY A 28 -2.82 8.00 -13.09
N HIS A 29 -2.01 8.28 -14.12
CA HIS A 29 -1.70 7.32 -15.18
C HIS A 29 -0.87 6.11 -14.72
N TYR A 30 -0.25 6.17 -13.53
CA TYR A 30 0.46 5.03 -12.97
C TYR A 30 -0.44 4.04 -12.23
N PHE A 31 -1.67 4.44 -11.89
CA PHE A 31 -2.57 3.67 -11.05
C PHE A 31 -3.72 3.08 -11.87
N LYS A 32 -4.12 1.85 -11.55
CA LYS A 32 -5.31 1.18 -12.10
C LYS A 32 -6.58 1.62 -11.41
N ASP A 33 -6.49 1.95 -10.13
CA ASP A 33 -7.61 2.45 -9.34
C ASP A 33 -7.10 3.29 -8.16
N SER A 34 -8.00 4.07 -7.55
CA SER A 34 -7.76 4.91 -6.38
C SER A 34 -8.92 4.80 -5.41
N LEU A 35 -8.66 4.17 -4.27
CA LEU A 35 -9.64 3.93 -3.22
C LEU A 35 -9.36 4.87 -2.05
N SER A 36 -10.42 5.48 -1.53
CA SER A 36 -10.34 6.31 -0.34
C SER A 36 -11.44 5.95 0.67
N ALA A 37 -11.20 6.32 1.93
CA ALA A 37 -12.21 6.18 2.98
C ALA A 37 -13.50 6.93 2.65
N SER A 38 -13.42 8.08 1.98
CA SER A 38 -14.60 8.84 1.54
C SER A 38 -15.41 8.13 0.46
N VAL A 39 -14.77 7.36 -0.42
CA VAL A 39 -15.42 6.62 -1.50
C VAL A 39 -16.03 5.31 -1.00
N LEU A 40 -15.32 4.59 -0.13
CA LEU A 40 -15.73 3.26 0.34
C LEU A 40 -16.50 3.26 1.66
N GLY A 41 -16.51 4.38 2.40
CA GLY A 41 -17.14 4.47 3.73
C GLY A 41 -16.41 3.68 4.83
N VAL A 42 -15.24 3.14 4.53
CA VAL A 42 -14.37 2.37 5.43
C VAL A 42 -12.93 2.84 5.28
N ALA A 43 -12.21 2.95 6.39
CA ALA A 43 -10.84 3.45 6.43
C ALA A 43 -9.89 2.34 6.89
N LYS A 44 -8.62 2.42 6.48
CA LYS A 44 -7.54 1.65 7.09
C LYS A 44 -7.55 1.87 8.62
N PRO A 45 -7.36 0.84 9.45
CA PRO A 45 -6.89 -0.50 9.12
C PRO A 45 -8.00 -1.53 8.84
N ASP A 46 -9.25 -1.11 8.59
CA ASP A 46 -10.35 -2.05 8.30
C ASP A 46 -10.03 -2.90 7.06
N ALA A 47 -10.05 -4.22 7.20
CA ALA A 47 -9.69 -5.16 6.15
C ALA A 47 -10.46 -4.95 4.83
N ARG A 48 -11.68 -4.41 4.89
CA ARG A 48 -12.52 -4.20 3.69
C ARG A 48 -11.90 -3.23 2.70
N ILE A 49 -11.15 -2.22 3.15
CA ILE A 49 -10.51 -1.27 2.22
C ILE A 49 -9.36 -1.93 1.45
N PHE A 50 -8.61 -2.82 2.11
CA PHE A 50 -7.55 -3.61 1.50
C PHE A 50 -8.11 -4.65 0.53
N GLN A 51 -9.14 -5.39 0.97
CA GLN A 51 -9.82 -6.38 0.12
C GLN A 51 -10.43 -5.73 -1.13
N ALA A 52 -10.99 -4.52 -1.01
CA ALA A 52 -11.46 -3.76 -2.16
C ALA A 52 -10.32 -3.41 -3.13
N ALA A 53 -9.12 -3.09 -2.63
CA ALA A 53 -7.95 -2.83 -3.47
C ALA A 53 -7.50 -4.08 -4.25
N ALA A 54 -7.52 -5.26 -3.61
CA ALA A 54 -7.24 -6.52 -4.29
C ALA A 54 -8.29 -6.81 -5.38
N GLN A 55 -9.56 -6.60 -5.06
CA GLN A 55 -10.68 -6.81 -5.98
C GLN A 55 -10.64 -5.88 -7.20
N ALA A 56 -10.19 -4.62 -7.03
CA ALA A 56 -10.07 -3.64 -8.11
C ALA A 56 -9.12 -4.10 -9.23
N VAL A 57 -8.16 -4.97 -8.91
CA VAL A 57 -7.23 -5.59 -9.87
C VAL A 57 -7.41 -7.10 -10.01
N GLN A 58 -8.53 -7.63 -9.47
CA GLN A 58 -8.97 -9.02 -9.60
C GLN A 58 -7.96 -10.07 -9.11
N VAL A 59 -7.26 -9.79 -8.02
CA VAL A 59 -6.31 -10.72 -7.36
C VAL A 59 -6.78 -11.06 -5.95
N GLN A 60 -6.21 -12.12 -5.37
CA GLN A 60 -6.46 -12.49 -3.98
C GLN A 60 -5.59 -11.66 -3.01
N PRO A 61 -6.03 -11.45 -1.76
CA PRO A 61 -5.27 -10.65 -0.79
C PRO A 61 -3.80 -11.10 -0.62
N HIS A 62 -3.53 -12.41 -0.59
CA HIS A 62 -2.17 -12.94 -0.41
C HIS A 62 -1.22 -12.65 -1.59
N GLU A 63 -1.77 -12.25 -2.74
CA GLU A 63 -1.02 -11.84 -3.93
C GLU A 63 -0.70 -10.33 -3.92
N VAL A 64 -1.21 -9.58 -2.94
CA VAL A 64 -1.04 -8.13 -2.83
C VAL A 64 0.08 -7.79 -1.85
N LEU A 65 0.96 -6.88 -2.27
CA LEU A 65 1.93 -6.19 -1.41
C LEU A 65 1.43 -4.76 -1.14
N HIS A 66 1.02 -4.49 0.09
CA HIS A 66 0.71 -3.14 0.53
C HIS A 66 1.97 -2.40 0.98
N VAL A 67 2.09 -1.12 0.64
CA VAL A 67 3.22 -0.27 1.00
C VAL A 67 2.68 1.01 1.63
N GLY A 68 3.09 1.29 2.87
CA GLY A 68 2.69 2.50 3.60
C GLY A 68 3.61 2.78 4.79
N ASP A 69 3.50 3.98 5.35
CA ASP A 69 4.39 4.52 6.37
C ASP A 69 3.85 4.37 7.79
N ASP A 70 2.54 4.15 7.96
CA ASP A 70 1.95 3.90 9.27
C ASP A 70 2.00 2.41 9.62
N ALA A 71 2.68 2.08 10.73
CA ALA A 71 2.81 0.72 11.20
C ALA A 71 1.46 0.03 11.47
N THR A 72 0.49 0.77 11.98
CA THR A 72 -0.84 0.27 12.36
C THR A 72 -1.80 0.31 11.17
N LEU A 73 -1.96 1.49 10.59
CA LEU A 73 -2.96 1.74 9.57
C LEU A 73 -2.59 1.04 8.27
N ASP A 74 -1.31 0.99 7.89
CA ASP A 74 -0.89 0.41 6.61
C ASP A 74 -0.38 -1.00 6.78
N ALA A 75 0.76 -1.17 7.44
CA ALA A 75 1.46 -2.45 7.42
C ALA A 75 0.71 -3.52 8.21
N ARG A 76 0.32 -3.24 9.47
CA ARG A 76 -0.46 -4.18 10.27
C ARG A 76 -1.86 -4.43 9.69
N GLY A 77 -2.56 -3.37 9.27
CA GLY A 77 -3.88 -3.50 8.64
C GLY A 77 -3.87 -4.37 7.37
N ALA A 78 -2.85 -4.23 6.53
CA ALA A 78 -2.68 -5.07 5.35
C ALA A 78 -2.44 -6.55 5.71
N MET A 79 -1.56 -6.83 6.68
CA MET A 79 -1.32 -8.19 7.15
C MET A 79 -2.58 -8.84 7.72
N ASP A 80 -3.35 -8.11 8.53
CA ASP A 80 -4.62 -8.59 9.09
C ASP A 80 -5.67 -8.84 7.99
N ALA A 81 -5.58 -8.14 6.85
CA ALA A 81 -6.39 -8.40 5.66
C ALA A 81 -5.91 -9.59 4.80
N GLY A 82 -4.82 -10.26 5.22
CA GLY A 82 -4.24 -11.40 4.50
C GLY A 82 -3.27 -11.02 3.38
N MET A 83 -2.77 -9.78 3.37
CA MET A 83 -1.81 -9.28 2.38
C MET A 83 -0.37 -9.37 2.87
N GLN A 84 0.56 -9.23 1.93
CA GLN A 84 1.94 -8.88 2.23
C GLN A 84 2.06 -7.39 2.54
N ALA A 85 3.03 -7.01 3.36
CA ALA A 85 3.23 -5.63 3.79
C ALA A 85 4.70 -5.22 3.79
N VAL A 86 4.99 -4.07 3.18
CA VAL A 86 6.23 -3.32 3.35
C VAL A 86 5.92 -2.09 4.22
N TRP A 87 6.64 -1.96 5.32
CA TRP A 87 6.61 -0.74 6.12
C TRP A 87 7.68 0.24 5.63
N LEU A 88 7.25 1.40 5.16
CA LEU A 88 8.13 2.50 4.78
C LEU A 88 8.47 3.33 6.01
N ASN A 89 9.65 3.11 6.57
CA ASN A 89 10.07 3.67 7.85
C ASN A 89 11.38 4.47 7.72
N PRO A 90 11.35 5.66 7.09
CA PRO A 90 12.53 6.53 6.99
C PRO A 90 13.03 7.04 8.34
N ALA A 91 12.17 7.02 9.37
CA ALA A 91 12.48 7.48 10.72
C ALA A 91 13.16 6.41 11.59
N GLU A 92 13.36 5.20 11.07
CA GLU A 92 13.91 4.06 11.81
C GLU A 92 13.19 3.80 13.15
N ALA A 93 11.88 4.06 13.19
CA ALA A 93 11.06 3.80 14.36
C ALA A 93 11.05 2.30 14.69
N ALA A 94 10.94 1.97 15.98
CA ALA A 94 10.76 0.59 16.40
C ALA A 94 9.39 0.06 15.95
N TRP A 95 9.36 -1.17 15.45
CA TRP A 95 8.11 -1.84 15.13
C TRP A 95 7.32 -2.15 16.41
N PRO A 96 6.03 -1.76 16.52
CA PRO A 96 5.30 -1.84 17.79
C PRO A 96 4.56 -3.16 18.02
N TYR A 97 4.73 -4.18 17.16
CA TYR A 97 4.03 -5.47 17.25
C TYR A 97 4.99 -6.66 17.28
N ASP A 98 4.51 -7.79 17.79
CA ASP A 98 5.34 -9.02 17.87
C ASP A 98 5.64 -9.62 16.49
N THR A 99 4.68 -9.56 15.57
CA THR A 99 4.84 -10.08 14.21
C THR A 99 5.37 -8.98 13.28
N PRO A 100 6.56 -9.14 12.69
CA PRO A 100 7.14 -8.13 11.80
C PRO A 100 6.38 -8.07 10.45
N PRO A 101 6.47 -6.95 9.73
CA PRO A 101 6.03 -6.90 8.34
C PRO A 101 6.92 -7.79 7.45
N HIS A 102 6.49 -8.02 6.21
CA HIS A 102 7.25 -8.85 5.27
C HIS A 102 8.58 -8.19 4.88
N ALA A 103 8.61 -6.85 4.87
CA ALA A 103 9.84 -6.07 4.79
C ALA A 103 9.67 -4.70 5.45
N THR A 104 10.79 -4.07 5.80
CA THR A 104 10.87 -2.66 6.18
C THR A 104 11.92 -2.00 5.31
N VAL A 105 11.60 -0.82 4.78
CA VAL A 105 12.49 -0.04 3.92
C VAL A 105 12.50 1.41 4.38
N SER A 106 13.63 2.09 4.22
CA SER A 106 13.78 3.51 4.51
C SER A 106 13.29 4.41 3.36
N SER A 107 13.14 3.86 2.16
CA SER A 107 12.73 4.61 0.97
C SER A 107 12.05 3.74 -0.08
N LEU A 108 11.25 4.37 -0.95
CA LEU A 108 10.67 3.69 -2.12
C LEU A 108 11.73 3.23 -3.13
N THR A 109 12.89 3.88 -3.19
CA THR A 109 14.02 3.42 -4.02
C THR A 109 14.62 2.13 -3.49
N GLU A 110 14.70 1.96 -2.17
CA GLU A 110 15.09 0.71 -1.54
C GLU A 110 14.09 -0.41 -1.82
N LEU A 111 12.78 -0.10 -1.77
CA LEU A 111 11.76 -1.04 -2.20
C LEU A 111 11.97 -1.50 -3.66
N CYS A 112 12.22 -0.58 -4.59
CA CYS A 112 12.51 -0.96 -5.97
C CYS A 112 13.73 -1.88 -6.10
N ARG A 113 14.78 -1.66 -5.29
CA ARG A 113 15.95 -2.56 -5.27
C ARG A 113 15.62 -3.95 -4.73
N LEU A 114 14.73 -4.04 -3.74
CA LEU A 114 14.28 -5.31 -3.17
C LEU A 114 13.38 -6.11 -4.14
N LEU A 115 12.66 -5.42 -5.03
CA LEU A 115 11.76 -6.02 -6.03
C LEU A 115 12.38 -6.20 -7.43
N ALA A 116 13.67 -5.90 -7.58
CA ALA A 116 14.38 -5.92 -8.86
C ALA A 116 14.53 -7.33 -9.42
#